data_AF-A0A1Z4RNU1-F1
#
_entry.id   AF-A0A1Z4RNU1-F1
#
_cell.length_a   1.000
_cell.length_b   1.000
_cell.length_c   1.000
_cell.angle_alpha   90.00
_cell.angle_beta   90.00
_cell.angle_gamma   90.00
#
_symmetry.space_group_name_H-M   'P 1'
#
loop_
_entity.id
_entity.type
_entity.pdbx_description
1 polymer ?
#
loop_
_entity_poly.entity_id
_entity_poly.type
_entity_poly.pdbx_seq_one_letter_code
_entity_poly.pdbx_strand_id
1 'polypeptide(L)'
;MEILSHNDVIAVLKHDEARFTSGDTFKVQQLLKEYENYIRESVENSDNSDIFTQGIECEVIRQDGTTKGWRKGKINLVIKFEPEETSNNTTSLDDIRSRIHTSD
;
A
#
# COMPACT_ATOMS: atom_id res chain seq x y z
N MET A 1 -7.33 -7.66 3.22
CA MET A 1 -6.05 -6.96 3.41
C MET A 1 -5.86 -6.81 4.91
N GLU A 2 -4.65 -7.00 5.41
CA GLU A 2 -4.38 -7.10 6.85
C GLU A 2 -3.22 -6.18 7.22
N ILE A 3 -3.37 -5.40 8.30
CA ILE A 3 -2.37 -4.43 8.75
C ILE A 3 -1.47 -5.10 9.78
N LEU A 4 -0.16 -5.10 9.54
CA LEU A 4 0.84 -5.67 10.45
C LEU A 4 1.27 -4.67 11.52
N SER A 5 1.57 -5.17 12.72
CA SER A 5 2.11 -4.37 13.82
C SER A 5 3.60 -4.11 13.63
N HIS A 6 4.11 -3.00 14.16
CA HIS A 6 5.54 -2.62 14.15
C HIS A 6 6.49 -3.70 14.69
N ASN A 7 5.98 -4.60 15.55
CA ASN A 7 6.74 -5.68 16.17
C ASN A 7 6.57 -7.04 15.48
N ASP A 8 5.66 -7.17 14.52
CA ASP A 8 5.55 -8.39 13.72
C ASP A 8 6.84 -8.59 12.90
N VAL A 9 7.20 -9.86 12.68
CA VAL A 9 8.43 -10.21 11.99
C VAL A 9 8.11 -10.75 10.60
N ILE A 10 8.84 -10.27 9.62
CA ILE A 10 8.73 -10.59 8.21
C ILE A 10 10.03 -11.26 7.77
N ALA A 11 9.95 -12.40 7.09
CA ALA A 11 11.04 -13.04 6.38
C ALA A 11 10.88 -12.78 4.88
N VAL A 12 11.89 -12.21 4.22
CA VAL A 12 11.87 -11.98 2.78
C VAL A 12 12.29 -13.27 2.06
N LEU A 13 11.45 -13.76 1.15
CA LEU A 13 11.71 -15.03 0.45
C LEU A 13 12.41 -14.83 -0.89
N LYS A 14 12.01 -13.81 -1.65
CA LYS A 14 12.59 -13.49 -2.95
C LYS A 14 12.43 -11.99 -3.23
N HIS A 15 13.53 -11.32 -3.57
CA HIS A 15 13.51 -9.98 -4.12
C HIS A 15 14.53 -9.91 -5.27
N ASP A 16 14.06 -9.68 -6.49
CA ASP A 16 14.90 -9.76 -7.69
C ASP A 16 15.94 -8.61 -7.76
N GLU A 17 15.83 -7.58 -6.93
CA GLU A 17 16.76 -6.43 -6.92
C GLU A 17 17.95 -6.55 -5.94
N ALA A 18 18.27 -7.75 -5.43
CA ALA A 18 19.44 -8.02 -4.56
C ALA A 18 19.54 -7.23 -3.24
N ARG A 19 18.55 -6.39 -2.89
CA ARG A 19 18.56 -5.55 -1.68
C ARG A 19 18.23 -6.30 -0.39
N PHE A 20 17.43 -7.35 -0.50
CA PHE A 20 17.15 -8.26 0.61
C PHE A 20 17.74 -9.62 0.27
N THR A 21 18.47 -10.21 1.20
CA THR A 21 18.91 -11.59 1.04
C THR A 21 17.71 -12.49 1.34
N SER A 22 17.44 -13.46 0.47
CA SER A 22 16.43 -14.49 0.78
C SER A 22 16.74 -15.15 2.12
N GLY A 23 15.76 -15.14 3.03
CA GLY A 23 15.91 -15.66 4.39
C GLY A 23 16.17 -14.59 5.45
N ASP A 24 16.42 -13.33 5.07
CA ASP A 24 16.56 -12.24 6.04
C ASP A 24 15.22 -11.97 6.75
N THR A 25 15.30 -11.79 8.07
CA THR A 25 14.13 -11.47 8.91
C THR A 25 14.21 -10.07 9.48
N PHE A 26 13.13 -9.32 9.36
CA PHE A 26 13.01 -7.94 9.84
C PHE A 26 11.74 -7.78 10.67
N LYS A 27 11.78 -6.97 11.73
CA LYS A 27 10.54 -6.39 12.25
C LYS A 27 9.95 -5.46 11.19
N VAL A 28 8.62 -5.31 11.17
CA VAL A 28 7.92 -4.39 10.27
C VAL A 28 8.55 -2.99 10.28
N GLN A 29 8.85 -2.44 11.45
CA GLN A 29 9.50 -1.13 11.56
C GLN A 29 10.90 -1.05 10.92
N GLN A 30 11.67 -2.14 10.95
CA GLN A 30 12.99 -2.20 10.33
C GLN A 30 12.85 -2.24 8.82
N LEU A 31 11.93 -3.06 8.31
CA LEU A 31 11.64 -3.13 6.88
C LEU A 31 11.17 -1.77 6.32
N LEU A 32 10.28 -1.07 7.04
CA LEU A 32 9.82 0.26 6.62
C LEU A 32 10.97 1.27 6.52
N LYS A 33 11.93 1.23 7.46
CA LYS A 33 13.10 2.10 7.45
C LYS A 33 14.02 1.81 6.26
N GLU A 34 14.21 0.54 5.90
CA GLU A 34 14.98 0.15 4.71
C GLU A 34 14.34 0.69 3.42
N TYR A 35 13.01 0.61 3.33
CA TYR A 35 12.26 1.17 2.21
C TYR A 35 12.32 2.70 2.14
N GLU A 36 12.23 3.39 3.28
CA GLU A 36 12.34 4.85 3.32
C GLU A 36 13.71 5.32 2.79
N ASN A 37 14.77 4.63 3.22
CA ASN A 37 16.12 4.90 2.73
C ASN A 37 16.24 4.61 1.23
N TYR A 38 15.69 3.48 0.77
CA TYR A 38 15.68 3.14 -0.66
C TYR A 38 14.96 4.20 -1.49
N ILE A 39 13.77 4.63 -1.08
CA ILE A 39 12.98 5.63 -1.81
C ILE A 39 13.78 6.94 -1.87
N ARG A 40 14.42 7.33 -0.78
CA ARG A 40 15.28 8.53 -0.74
C ARG A 40 16.45 8.43 -1.72
N GLU A 41 17.15 7.29 -1.75
CA GLU A 41 18.30 7.05 -2.64
C GLU A 41 17.91 6.92 -4.13
N SER A 42 16.73 6.35 -4.40
CA SER A 42 16.23 6.10 -5.76
C SER A 42 15.63 7.32 -6.43
N VAL A 43 14.96 8.21 -5.66
CA VAL A 43 14.44 9.50 -6.16
C VAL A 43 15.57 10.38 -6.71
N GLU A 44 16.80 10.20 -6.22
CA GLU A 44 17.98 10.91 -6.71
C GLU A 44 18.58 10.30 -7.99
N ASN A 45 18.22 9.06 -8.37
CA ASN A 45 18.97 8.26 -9.36
C ASN A 45 18.15 7.49 -10.43
N SER A 46 16.91 7.89 -10.76
CA SER A 46 16.04 7.43 -11.89
C SER A 46 15.01 6.30 -11.65
N ASP A 47 13.99 6.30 -12.54
CA ASP A 47 12.94 5.31 -12.94
C ASP A 47 12.63 4.05 -12.11
N ASN A 48 12.60 4.13 -10.78
CA ASN A 48 12.23 3.01 -9.91
C ASN A 48 10.71 2.77 -9.80
N SER A 49 10.01 2.69 -10.94
CA SER A 49 8.57 2.36 -10.98
C SER A 49 8.27 0.89 -10.65
N ASP A 50 9.26 0.01 -10.80
CA ASP A 50 9.12 -1.44 -10.63
C ASP A 50 8.87 -1.84 -9.17
N ILE A 51 9.37 -1.07 -8.20
CA ILE A 51 9.19 -1.37 -6.76
C ILE A 51 7.73 -1.28 -6.35
N PHE A 52 6.98 -0.37 -6.97
CA PHE A 52 5.59 -0.10 -6.64
C PHE A 52 4.64 -1.09 -7.33
N THR A 53 5.12 -1.82 -8.33
CA THR A 53 4.27 -2.70 -9.15
C THR A 53 4.46 -4.18 -8.82
N GLN A 54 5.68 -4.60 -8.46
CA GLN A 54 5.96 -6.03 -8.29
C GLN A 54 5.77 -6.56 -6.87
N GLY A 55 5.90 -5.75 -5.81
CA GLY A 55 5.78 -6.20 -4.40
C GLY A 55 6.79 -7.28 -3.97
N ILE A 56 6.89 -7.57 -2.66
CA ILE A 56 7.88 -8.50 -2.10
C ILE A 56 7.22 -9.75 -1.56
N GLU A 57 7.67 -10.92 -2.02
CA GLU A 57 7.26 -12.21 -1.46
C GLU A 57 7.89 -12.43 -0.08
N CYS A 58 7.05 -12.76 0.90
CA CYS A 58 7.49 -12.88 2.28
C CYS A 58 6.72 -13.93 3.08
N GLU A 59 7.27 -14.29 4.24
CA GLU A 59 6.55 -14.97 5.31
C GLU A 59 6.44 -14.04 6.52
N VAL A 60 5.33 -14.07 7.23
CA VAL A 60 5.10 -13.23 8.42
C VAL A 60 4.79 -14.10 9.62
N ILE A 61 5.34 -13.73 10.78
CA ILE A 61 4.97 -14.29 12.08
C ILE A 61 4.47 -13.18 13.00
N ARG A 62 3.29 -13.41 13.58
CA ARG A 62 2.67 -12.47 14.54
C ARG A 62 3.15 -12.68 15.94
N GLN A 63 3.29 -11.57 16.66
CA GLN A 63 3.52 -11.62 18.10
C GLN A 63 2.22 -11.64 18.93
N ASP A 64 1.07 -11.33 18.33
CA ASP A 64 -0.22 -11.23 19.03
C ASP A 64 -0.87 -12.58 19.42
N GLY A 65 -0.23 -13.71 19.12
CA GLY A 65 -0.62 -15.04 19.55
C GLY A 65 -1.88 -15.60 18.89
N THR A 66 -2.56 -14.86 18.01
CA THR A 66 -3.79 -15.30 17.32
C THR A 66 -3.53 -16.34 16.24
N THR A 67 -2.32 -16.34 15.68
CA THR A 67 -1.86 -17.31 14.67
C THR A 67 -0.51 -17.90 15.08
N LYS A 68 -0.40 -19.23 15.04
CA LYS A 68 0.85 -19.94 15.34
C LYS A 68 1.63 -20.18 14.06
N GLY A 69 2.85 -19.66 13.98
CA GLY A 69 3.82 -19.96 12.93
C GLY A 69 3.85 -18.97 11.76
N TRP A 70 4.70 -19.28 10.78
CA TRP A 70 4.91 -18.47 9.59
C TRP A 70 3.75 -18.57 8.61
N ARG A 71 3.34 -17.43 8.06
CA ARG A 71 2.30 -17.32 7.03
C ARG A 71 2.88 -16.70 5.78
N LYS A 72 2.80 -17.41 4.65
CA LYS A 72 3.19 -16.88 3.33
C LYS A 72 2.27 -15.74 2.91
N GLY A 73 2.85 -14.72 2.32
CA GLY A 73 2.15 -13.54 1.83
C GLY A 73 3.03 -12.70 0.91
N LYS A 74 2.52 -11.51 0.58
CA LYS A 74 3.20 -10.55 -0.25
C LYS A 74 2.99 -9.14 0.32
N ILE A 75 4.08 -8.39 0.44
CA ILE A 75 4.05 -6.99 0.84
C ILE A 75 4.00 -6.13 -0.41
N ASN A 76 2.99 -5.26 -0.49
CA ASN A 76 2.83 -4.31 -1.59
C ASN A 76 2.91 -2.89 -1.03
N LEU A 77 3.81 -2.08 -1.57
CA LEU A 77 3.82 -0.64 -1.33
C LEU A 77 2.90 0.02 -2.37
N VAL A 78 1.83 0.67 -1.91
CA VAL A 78 0.84 1.29 -2.80
C VAL A 78 0.88 2.80 -2.63
N ILE A 79 1.27 3.52 -3.68
CA ILE A 79 1.01 4.96 -3.80
C ILE A 79 -0.32 5.12 -4.53
N LYS A 80 -1.33 5.66 -3.85
CA LYS A 80 -2.65 5.90 -4.44
C LYS A 80 -2.92 7.39 -4.50
N PHE A 81 -3.30 7.88 -5.67
CA PHE A 81 -3.92 9.19 -5.82
C PHE A 81 -5.44 9.01 -5.63
N GLU A 82 -6.00 9.67 -4.61
CA GLU A 82 -7.44 9.78 -4.42
C GLU A 82 -7.84 11.21 -4.76
N PRO A 83 -8.49 11.48 -5.90
CA PRO A 83 -9.04 12.80 -6.15
C PRO A 83 -10.10 13.08 -5.09
N GLU A 84 -10.18 14.33 -4.62
CA GLU A 84 -11.37 14.77 -3.91
C GLU A 84 -12.57 14.44 -4.79
N GLU A 85 -13.53 13.69 -4.23
CA GLU A 85 -14.85 13.53 -4.83
C GLU A 85 -15.31 14.95 -5.16
N THR A 86 -15.28 15.31 -6.43
CA THR A 86 -15.94 16.52 -6.87
C THR A 86 -17.37 16.18 -6.52
N SER A 87 -17.91 16.78 -5.45
CA SER A 87 -19.34 16.74 -5.22
C SER A 87 -19.89 17.32 -6.50
N ASN A 88 -20.33 16.41 -7.38
CA ASN A 88 -21.15 16.78 -8.49
C ASN A 88 -22.34 17.38 -7.76
N ASN A 89 -22.36 18.70 -7.68
CA ASN A 89 -23.57 19.48 -7.60
C ASN A 89 -24.34 19.08 -8.85
N THR A 90 -24.90 17.87 -8.84
CA THR A 90 -25.99 17.49 -9.70
C THR A 90 -27.09 18.41 -9.25
N THR A 91 -27.17 19.56 -9.91
CA THR A 91 -28.47 20.12 -10.25
C THR A 91 -29.18 18.95 -10.88
N SER A 92 -29.99 18.26 -10.08
CA SER A 92 -30.70 17.08 -10.56
C SER A 92 -31.54 17.58 -11.73
N LEU A 93 -31.67 16.80 -12.80
CA LEU A 93 -32.62 17.12 -13.85
C LEU A 93 -34.04 17.32 -13.27
N ASP A 94 -34.30 16.80 -12.07
CA ASP A 94 -35.51 17.04 -11.28
C ASP A 94 -35.61 18.48 -10.72
N ASP A 95 -34.49 19.14 -10.41
CA ASP A 95 -34.49 20.57 -10.00
C ASP A 95 -34.83 21.49 -11.17
N ILE A 96 -34.44 21.10 -12.39
CA ILE A 96 -34.78 21.85 -13.61
C ILE A 96 -36.26 21.60 -13.98
N ARG A 97 -36.74 20.36 -13.86
CA ARG A 97 -38.15 20.00 -14.13
C ARG A 97 -39.13 20.66 -13.15
N SER A 98 -38.78 20.77 -11.87
CA SER A 98 -39.64 21.43 -10.88
C SER A 98 -39.80 22.93 -11.10
N ARG A 99 -38.77 23.60 -11.64
CA ARG A 99 -38.82 25.03 -12.00
C ARG A 99 -39.67 25.33 -13.23
N ILE A 100 -39.85 24.36 -14.13
CA ILE A 100 -40.68 24.54 -15.34
C ILE A 100 -42.18 24.41 -15.01
N HIS A 101 -42.55 23.71 -13.93
CA HIS A 101 -43.95 23.52 -13.52
C HIS A 101 -44.49 24.55 -12.51
N THR A 102 -43.70 25.58 -12.16
CA THR A 102 -44.13 26.64 -11.22
C THR A 102 -44.29 28.01 -11.86
N SER A 103 -44.35 28.10 -13.20
CA SER A 103 -44.69 29.33 -13.91
C SER A 103 -45.96 29.13 -14.74
N ASP A 104 -47.09 29.13 -14.06
CA ASP A 104 -48.42 29.52 -14.56
C ASP A 104 -49.21 30.13 -13.40
#